data_AF-A0A6L6X3W8-F1
#
_entry.id   AF-A0A6L6X3W8-F1
#
_cell.length_a   1.000
_cell.length_b   1.000
_cell.length_c   1.000
_cell.angle_alpha   90.00
_cell.angle_beta   90.00
_cell.angle_gamma   90.00
#
_symmetry.space_group_name_H-M   'P 1'
#
loop_
_entity.id
_entity.type
_entity.pdbx_description
1 polymer ?
#
loop_
_entity_poly.entity_id
_entity_poly.type
_entity_poly.pdbx_seq_one_letter_code
_entity_poly.pdbx_strand_id
1 'polypeptide(L)'
;MLRASAGAAALAGLAATGVAPARAATGTAAQRTPDLPPVPGMLGDRRANEVWYQLDEVALYRASPELLAAYRDIGLHVGGSIESGFRTVWQEMSKSPEYPGNFRTFMAPIEGPLRVVSRIQLDVFDSLYRPYDPRLVAAFAYFGQGVLYDPRRENVRSPVHTMDTPPGRAPVGYHTWHAYMRAMMLLGIDRPRWAAFAPLNAYAWALQSVAKPSTQTPSPPLPRETVVRFAATWLPRGPRRLDADFQSFPYPRGIG
;
A
#
# COMPACT_ATOMS: atom_id res chain seq x y z
N MET A 1 17.81 12.99 2.66
CA MET A 1 18.81 12.36 1.77
C MET A 1 18.26 11.03 1.29
N LEU A 2 18.66 10.60 0.08
CA LEU A 2 18.01 9.63 -0.81
C LEU A 2 17.82 8.22 -0.23
N ARG A 3 16.71 7.55 -0.62
CA ARG A 3 16.67 6.09 -0.86
C ARG A 3 15.90 5.70 -2.12
N ALA A 4 15.93 6.57 -3.13
CA ALA A 4 15.88 6.16 -4.52
C ALA A 4 17.29 6.41 -5.08
N SER A 5 18.21 5.50 -4.79
CA SER A 5 19.52 5.46 -5.41
C SER A 5 19.59 4.12 -6.14
N ALA A 6 19.78 4.23 -7.45
CA ALA A 6 20.06 3.12 -8.35
C ALA A 6 20.99 2.08 -7.70
N GLY A 7 20.49 0.87 -7.52
CA GLY A 7 21.33 -0.30 -7.30
C GLY A 7 21.94 -0.70 -8.65
N ALA A 8 23.04 -0.06 -9.02
CA ALA A 8 23.95 -0.60 -10.01
C ALA A 8 24.68 -1.81 -9.41
N ALA A 9 24.72 -2.89 -10.18
CA ALA A 9 25.25 -4.19 -9.81
C ALA A 9 26.74 -4.15 -9.45
N ALA A 10 27.10 -4.89 -8.40
CA ALA A 10 28.43 -5.46 -8.24
C ALA A 10 28.26 -6.92 -7.78
N LEU A 11 28.47 -7.84 -8.72
CA LEU A 11 28.60 -9.28 -8.49
C LEU A 11 29.92 -9.57 -7.79
N ALA A 12 29.87 -10.25 -6.64
CA ALA A 12 30.98 -11.05 -6.12
C ALA A 12 30.38 -12.25 -5.40
N GLY A 13 30.73 -13.45 -5.87
CA GLY A 13 30.09 -14.72 -5.52
C GLY A 13 30.66 -15.44 -4.30
N LEU A 14 30.23 -16.71 -4.19
CA LEU A 14 30.56 -17.77 -3.21
C LEU A 14 29.74 -17.67 -1.89
N ALA A 15 29.15 -18.72 -1.32
CA ALA A 15 29.11 -20.15 -1.58
C ALA A 15 27.85 -20.77 -0.93
N ALA A 16 27.53 -22.01 -1.30
CA ALA A 16 26.39 -22.82 -0.87
C ALA A 16 26.44 -23.30 0.60
N THR A 17 25.26 -23.61 1.15
CA THR A 17 24.85 -24.66 2.12
C THR A 17 23.49 -24.22 2.71
N GLY A 18 22.32 -24.80 2.43
CA GLY A 18 21.89 -26.20 2.57
C GLY A 18 21.20 -26.41 3.92
N VAL A 19 19.84 -26.44 4.01
CA VAL A 19 19.01 -27.29 4.92
C VAL A 19 17.57 -27.42 4.34
N ALA A 20 17.01 -28.62 4.48
CA ALA A 20 15.83 -29.27 3.87
C ALA A 20 14.42 -28.78 4.29
N PRO A 21 13.32 -29.26 3.65
CA PRO A 21 11.96 -28.74 3.82
C PRO A 21 11.18 -29.45 4.94
N ALA A 22 10.36 -28.71 5.70
CA ALA A 22 9.41 -29.29 6.65
C ALA A 22 8.03 -29.49 6.00
N ARG A 23 7.54 -30.72 6.11
CA ARG A 23 6.27 -31.24 5.56
C ARG A 23 5.02 -30.60 6.19
N ALA A 24 3.98 -30.55 5.35
CA ALA A 24 2.61 -30.18 5.69
C ALA A 24 1.97 -31.11 6.74
N ALA A 25 1.19 -30.52 7.65
CA ALA A 25 0.25 -31.22 8.50
C ALA A 25 -1.18 -30.88 8.06
N THR A 26 -1.91 -31.91 7.63
CA THR A 26 -3.34 -31.89 7.37
C THR A 26 -4.13 -31.83 8.67
N GLY A 27 -5.07 -30.88 8.79
CA GLY A 27 -6.04 -30.83 9.87
C GLY A 27 -7.21 -29.92 9.52
N THR A 28 -8.37 -30.50 9.25
CA THR A 28 -9.64 -29.80 9.08
C THR A 28 -10.22 -29.38 10.43
N ALA A 29 -10.15 -28.08 10.74
CA ALA A 29 -11.00 -27.40 11.70
C ALA A 29 -11.02 -25.91 11.33
N ALA A 30 -12.20 -25.29 11.38
CA ALA A 30 -12.47 -23.87 11.09
C ALA A 30 -11.24 -22.96 11.23
N GLN A 31 -10.82 -22.31 10.13
CA GLN A 31 -9.67 -21.41 10.07
C GLN A 31 -9.73 -20.36 11.19
N ARG A 32 -9.10 -20.70 12.33
CA ARG A 32 -8.70 -19.78 13.38
C ARG A 32 -7.74 -18.81 12.72
N THR A 33 -7.99 -17.51 12.88
CA THR A 33 -6.90 -16.56 12.62
C THR A 33 -5.74 -17.00 13.50
N PRO A 34 -4.48 -17.05 13.04
CA PRO A 34 -3.38 -17.31 13.94
C PRO A 34 -3.44 -16.31 15.09
N ASP A 35 -3.45 -16.79 16.33
CA ASP A 35 -3.25 -15.90 17.48
C ASP A 35 -1.85 -15.31 17.32
N LEU A 36 -1.80 -14.03 16.94
CA LEU A 36 -0.54 -13.34 16.70
C LEU A 36 0.20 -13.19 18.03
N PRO A 37 1.49 -13.57 18.10
CA PRO A 37 2.23 -13.41 19.33
C PRO A 37 2.30 -11.92 19.73
N PRO A 38 2.29 -11.61 21.04
CA PRO A 38 2.41 -10.24 21.49
C PRO A 38 3.77 -9.65 21.08
N VAL A 39 3.78 -8.35 20.79
CA VAL A 39 5.01 -7.58 20.53
C VAL A 39 5.11 -6.52 21.63
N PRO A 40 6.05 -6.65 22.59
CA PRO A 40 6.19 -5.69 23.68
C PRO A 40 6.37 -4.26 23.16
N GLY A 41 5.61 -3.32 23.70
CA GLY A 41 5.66 -1.90 23.31
C GLY A 41 4.86 -1.52 22.07
N MET A 42 4.23 -2.47 21.36
CA MET A 42 3.33 -2.17 20.23
C MET A 42 2.06 -1.45 20.71
N LEU A 43 1.62 -0.45 19.95
CA LEU A 43 0.38 0.28 20.21
C LEU A 43 -0.60 0.14 19.02
N GLY A 44 -1.89 0.21 19.32
CA GLY A 44 -2.96 0.04 18.34
C GLY A 44 -3.34 -1.42 18.11
N ASP A 45 -4.11 -1.68 17.05
CA ASP A 45 -4.61 -3.03 16.76
C ASP A 45 -3.47 -3.96 16.33
N ARG A 46 -3.36 -5.13 16.99
CA ARG A 46 -2.26 -6.08 16.79
C ARG A 46 -2.22 -6.63 15.36
N ARG A 47 -3.38 -6.91 14.77
CA ARG A 47 -3.48 -7.50 13.43
C ARG A 47 -3.24 -6.47 12.34
N ALA A 48 -3.76 -5.26 12.53
CA ALA A 48 -3.48 -4.15 11.63
C ALA A 48 -1.99 -3.82 11.62
N ASN A 49 -1.34 -3.73 12.80
CA ASN A 49 0.12 -3.59 12.86
C ASN A 49 0.82 -4.71 12.08
N GLU A 50 0.40 -5.97 12.25
CA GLU A 50 1.05 -7.08 11.56
C GLU A 50 0.95 -7.00 10.04
N VAL A 51 -0.23 -6.67 9.49
CA VAL A 51 -0.39 -6.63 8.03
C VAL A 51 0.41 -5.49 7.42
N TRP A 52 0.45 -4.32 8.07
CA TRP A 52 1.26 -3.19 7.58
C TRP A 52 2.74 -3.44 7.76
N TYR A 53 3.16 -4.05 8.88
CA TYR A 53 4.52 -4.52 9.08
C TYR A 53 4.96 -5.49 7.98
N GLN A 54 4.17 -6.51 7.69
CA GLN A 54 4.49 -7.49 6.64
C GLN A 54 4.51 -6.86 5.25
N LEU A 55 3.58 -5.94 4.97
CA LEU A 55 3.56 -5.20 3.71
C LEU A 55 4.84 -4.38 3.55
N ASP A 56 5.26 -3.65 4.60
CA ASP A 56 6.51 -2.88 4.60
C ASP A 56 7.73 -3.79 4.43
N GLU A 57 7.77 -4.95 5.09
CA GLU A 57 8.86 -5.92 4.92
C GLU A 57 8.96 -6.34 3.44
N VAL A 58 7.88 -6.81 2.84
CA VAL A 58 7.95 -7.37 1.48
C VAL A 58 8.06 -6.29 0.41
N ALA A 59 7.49 -5.10 0.62
CA ALA A 59 7.47 -4.04 -0.39
C ALA A 59 8.69 -3.11 -0.30
N LEU A 60 9.27 -2.91 0.87
CA LEU A 60 10.29 -1.87 1.09
C LEU A 60 11.62 -2.42 1.61
N TYR A 61 11.60 -3.23 2.68
CA TYR A 61 12.83 -3.54 3.42
C TYR A 61 13.50 -4.86 3.02
N ARG A 62 12.70 -5.84 2.60
CA ARG A 62 13.11 -7.21 2.27
C ARG A 62 12.41 -7.68 0.98
N ALA A 63 12.32 -6.79 0.00
CA ALA A 63 11.76 -7.10 -1.30
C ALA A 63 12.49 -8.27 -1.96
N SER A 64 11.72 -9.23 -2.49
CA SER A 64 12.28 -10.39 -3.20
C SER A 64 12.98 -9.95 -4.49
N PRO A 65 13.92 -10.75 -5.03
CA PRO A 65 14.54 -10.46 -6.33
C PRO A 65 13.51 -10.28 -7.46
N GLU A 66 12.42 -11.05 -7.41
CA GLU A 66 11.31 -10.94 -8.37
C GLU A 66 10.60 -9.59 -8.26
N LEU A 67 10.29 -9.11 -7.05
CA LEU A 67 9.66 -7.81 -6.85
C LEU A 67 10.60 -6.67 -7.24
N LEU A 68 11.88 -6.76 -6.90
CA LEU A 68 12.89 -5.77 -7.31
C LEU A 68 13.01 -5.68 -8.83
N ALA A 69 12.96 -6.81 -9.53
CA ALA A 69 12.93 -6.83 -10.99
C ALA A 69 11.66 -6.17 -11.55
N ALA A 70 10.49 -6.50 -10.98
CA ALA A 70 9.23 -5.88 -11.37
C ALA A 70 9.26 -4.35 -11.14
N TYR A 71 9.73 -3.88 -9.99
CA TYR A 71 9.89 -2.45 -9.71
C TYR A 71 10.86 -1.77 -10.66
N ARG A 72 11.99 -2.40 -11.00
CA ARG A 72 12.91 -1.84 -12.00
C ARG A 72 12.22 -1.66 -13.36
N ASP A 73 11.52 -2.68 -13.84
CA ASP A 73 10.88 -2.65 -15.15
C ASP A 73 9.74 -1.62 -15.20
N ILE A 74 8.95 -1.53 -14.12
CA ILE A 74 7.93 -0.49 -13.94
C ILE A 74 8.58 0.90 -13.91
N GLY A 75 9.66 1.06 -13.13
CA GLY A 75 10.39 2.31 -13.00
C GLY A 75 10.91 2.81 -14.33
N LEU A 76 11.57 1.95 -15.12
CA LEU A 76 12.05 2.27 -16.45
C LEU A 76 10.92 2.72 -17.38
N HIS A 77 9.76 2.07 -17.30
CA HIS A 77 8.59 2.40 -18.12
C HIS A 77 7.96 3.75 -17.77
N VAL A 78 7.88 4.11 -16.48
CA VAL A 78 7.20 5.33 -16.02
C VAL A 78 8.12 6.54 -15.82
N GLY A 79 9.34 6.52 -16.40
CA GLY A 79 10.26 7.66 -16.37
C GLY A 79 11.29 7.65 -15.23
N GLY A 80 11.69 6.47 -14.76
CA GLY A 80 12.84 6.24 -13.88
C GLY A 80 12.55 6.23 -12.38
N SER A 81 11.32 6.53 -11.94
CA SER A 81 10.93 6.51 -10.52
C SER A 81 9.59 5.83 -10.33
N ILE A 82 9.61 4.71 -9.58
CA ILE A 82 8.43 3.87 -9.34
C ILE A 82 7.31 4.57 -8.55
N GLU A 83 7.65 5.60 -7.76
CA GLU A 83 6.67 6.37 -7.00
C GLU A 83 6.25 7.64 -7.73
N SER A 84 7.23 8.49 -8.04
CA SER A 84 6.93 9.80 -8.63
C SER A 84 6.54 9.70 -10.10
N GLY A 85 7.22 8.86 -10.88
CA GLY A 85 6.92 8.65 -12.30
C GLY A 85 5.53 8.03 -12.48
N PHE A 86 5.24 6.97 -11.74
CA PHE A 86 3.94 6.28 -11.81
C PHE A 86 2.77 7.22 -11.45
N ARG A 87 2.92 7.99 -10.36
CA ARG A 87 1.93 8.99 -9.95
C ARG A 87 1.77 10.09 -11.00
N THR A 88 2.87 10.65 -11.50
CA THR A 88 2.84 11.73 -12.49
C THR A 88 2.15 11.29 -13.78
N VAL A 89 2.54 10.13 -14.33
CA VAL A 89 1.90 9.57 -15.53
C VAL A 89 0.39 9.41 -15.34
N TRP A 90 -0.05 8.84 -14.21
CA TRP A 90 -1.48 8.72 -13.93
C TRP A 90 -2.15 10.08 -13.78
N GLN A 91 -1.54 11.03 -13.06
CA GLN A 91 -2.11 12.37 -12.86
C GLN A 91 -2.26 13.15 -14.16
N GLU A 92 -1.35 12.98 -15.11
CA GLU A 92 -1.41 13.61 -16.44
C GLU A 92 -2.48 12.93 -17.29
N MET A 93 -2.40 11.61 -17.46
CA MET A 93 -3.31 10.87 -18.34
C MET A 93 -4.75 10.86 -17.83
N SER A 94 -4.96 10.81 -16.51
CA SER A 94 -6.30 10.82 -15.91
C SER A 94 -7.10 12.09 -16.17
N LYS A 95 -6.45 13.17 -16.60
CA LYS A 95 -7.08 14.45 -16.93
C LYS A 95 -7.38 14.58 -18.43
N SER A 96 -6.88 13.68 -19.27
CA SER A 96 -7.12 13.76 -20.72
C SER A 96 -8.47 13.12 -21.11
N PRO A 97 -9.09 13.58 -22.22
CA PRO A 97 -10.36 13.01 -22.71
C PRO A 97 -10.29 11.51 -23.05
N GLU A 98 -9.11 11.00 -23.36
CA GLU A 98 -8.86 9.60 -23.75
C GLU A 98 -8.81 8.64 -22.55
N TYR A 99 -8.88 9.15 -21.32
CA TYR A 99 -8.89 8.32 -20.12
C TYR A 99 -10.20 7.52 -19.99
N PRO A 100 -10.16 6.21 -19.63
CA PRO A 100 -8.99 5.44 -19.17
C PRO A 100 -8.23 4.69 -20.27
N GLY A 101 -8.60 4.88 -21.54
CA GLY A 101 -8.02 4.14 -22.66
C GLY A 101 -6.53 4.41 -22.85
N ASN A 102 -6.12 5.68 -22.84
CA ASN A 102 -4.71 6.08 -22.97
C ASN A 102 -3.83 5.45 -21.87
N PHE A 103 -4.29 5.48 -20.62
CA PHE A 103 -3.56 4.97 -19.48
C PHE A 103 -3.48 3.44 -19.51
N ARG A 104 -4.57 2.75 -19.89
CA ARG A 104 -4.56 1.30 -20.10
C ARG A 104 -3.54 0.90 -21.17
N THR A 105 -3.57 1.56 -22.32
CA THR A 105 -2.63 1.30 -23.42
C THR A 105 -1.20 1.56 -23.00
N PHE A 106 -0.95 2.67 -22.29
CA PHE A 106 0.37 3.00 -21.78
C PHE A 106 0.87 1.95 -20.77
N MET A 107 0.02 1.41 -19.91
CA MET A 107 0.42 0.44 -18.87
C MET A 107 0.53 -1.00 -19.37
N ALA A 108 -0.01 -1.33 -20.55
CA ALA A 108 0.00 -2.69 -21.09
C ALA A 108 1.40 -3.35 -21.18
N PRO A 109 2.49 -2.64 -21.55
CA PRO A 109 3.83 -3.24 -21.61
C PRO A 109 4.35 -3.76 -20.26
N ILE A 110 3.82 -3.26 -19.15
CA ILE A 110 4.22 -3.65 -17.79
C ILE A 110 3.16 -4.48 -17.06
N GLU A 111 2.25 -5.13 -17.78
CA GLU A 111 1.24 -6.03 -17.20
C GLU A 111 1.87 -7.15 -16.35
N GLY A 112 2.96 -7.76 -16.84
CA GLY A 112 3.71 -8.81 -16.13
C GLY A 112 4.26 -8.32 -14.78
N PRO A 113 5.09 -7.27 -14.76
CA PRO A 113 5.54 -6.63 -13.53
C PRO A 113 4.41 -6.22 -12.57
N LEU A 114 3.31 -5.66 -13.08
CA LEU A 114 2.14 -5.29 -12.27
C LEU A 114 1.45 -6.51 -11.64
N ARG A 115 1.43 -7.67 -12.32
CA ARG A 115 0.91 -8.92 -11.75
C ARG A 115 1.76 -9.43 -10.58
N VAL A 116 3.09 -9.26 -10.64
CA VAL A 116 4.00 -9.59 -9.53
C VAL A 116 3.68 -8.71 -8.32
N VAL A 117 3.59 -7.39 -8.52
CA VAL A 117 3.22 -6.45 -7.45
C VAL A 117 1.84 -6.81 -6.88
N SER A 118 0.87 -7.08 -7.75
CA SER A 118 -0.50 -7.43 -7.36
C SER A 118 -0.53 -8.62 -6.40
N ARG A 119 0.08 -9.73 -6.84
CA ARG A 119 0.13 -10.98 -6.11
C ARG A 119 0.77 -10.79 -4.74
N ILE A 120 1.96 -10.19 -4.69
CA ILE A 120 2.71 -10.03 -3.43
C ILE A 120 1.93 -9.18 -2.42
N GLN A 121 1.32 -8.08 -2.86
CA GLN A 121 0.54 -7.23 -1.96
C GLN A 121 -0.71 -7.95 -1.45
N LEU A 122 -1.45 -8.64 -2.33
CA LEU A 122 -2.65 -9.38 -1.95
C LEU A 122 -2.32 -10.57 -1.04
N ASP A 123 -1.23 -11.29 -1.29
CA ASP A 123 -0.78 -12.41 -0.45
C ASP A 123 -0.55 -11.96 1.01
N VAL A 124 0.01 -10.76 1.22
CA VAL A 124 0.17 -10.18 2.56
C VAL A 124 -1.19 -9.95 3.22
N PHE A 125 -2.13 -9.30 2.54
CA PHE A 125 -3.46 -9.07 3.12
C PHE A 125 -4.20 -10.39 3.39
N ASP A 126 -4.12 -11.33 2.45
CA ASP A 126 -4.82 -12.61 2.50
C ASP A 126 -4.24 -13.55 3.59
N SER A 127 -3.01 -13.31 4.04
CA SER A 127 -2.41 -14.03 5.17
C SER A 127 -3.07 -13.74 6.53
N LEU A 128 -3.75 -12.59 6.67
CA LEU A 128 -4.31 -12.10 7.96
C LEU A 128 -5.78 -11.74 7.90
N TYR A 129 -6.28 -11.39 6.73
CA TYR A 129 -7.66 -11.00 6.46
C TYR A 129 -8.22 -11.87 5.34
N ARG A 130 -9.45 -12.35 5.52
CA ARG A 130 -10.13 -12.99 4.40
C ARG A 130 -10.40 -11.96 3.30
N PRO A 131 -10.50 -12.38 2.03
CA PRO A 131 -11.03 -11.52 1.00
C PRO A 131 -12.34 -10.86 1.42
N TYR A 132 -12.40 -9.51 1.33
CA TYR A 132 -13.58 -8.69 1.68
C TYR A 132 -13.92 -8.66 3.18
N ASP A 133 -12.97 -8.99 4.05
CA ASP A 133 -13.16 -8.92 5.50
C ASP A 133 -13.51 -7.49 5.95
N PRO A 134 -14.64 -7.26 6.63
CA PRO A 134 -15.05 -5.92 7.07
C PRO A 134 -14.03 -5.28 8.03
N ARG A 135 -13.17 -6.07 8.69
CA ARG A 135 -12.09 -5.57 9.56
C ARG A 135 -11.02 -4.79 8.78
N LEU A 136 -10.93 -4.95 7.46
CA LEU A 136 -10.05 -4.13 6.63
C LEU A 136 -10.41 -2.65 6.70
N VAL A 137 -11.69 -2.29 6.91
CA VAL A 137 -12.10 -0.89 7.12
C VAL A 137 -11.39 -0.31 8.34
N ALA A 138 -11.36 -1.05 9.45
CA ALA A 138 -10.67 -0.61 10.66
C ALA A 138 -9.14 -0.57 10.44
N ALA A 139 -8.57 -1.58 9.79
CA ALA A 139 -7.12 -1.62 9.52
C ALA A 139 -6.63 -0.42 8.70
N PHE A 140 -7.38 -0.03 7.66
CA PHE A 140 -7.11 1.17 6.87
C PHE A 140 -7.40 2.46 7.65
N ALA A 141 -8.43 2.49 8.51
CA ALA A 141 -8.68 3.63 9.37
C ALA A 141 -7.52 3.87 10.36
N TYR A 142 -7.00 2.82 10.97
CA TYR A 142 -5.89 2.95 11.92
C TYR A 142 -4.60 3.43 11.23
N PHE A 143 -4.31 2.89 10.05
CA PHE A 143 -3.18 3.32 9.23
C PHE A 143 -3.32 4.79 8.80
N GLY A 144 -4.48 5.18 8.25
CA GLY A 144 -4.75 6.55 7.83
C GLY A 144 -4.66 7.57 8.97
N GLN A 145 -5.03 7.18 10.18
CA GLN A 145 -4.88 8.04 11.36
C GLN A 145 -3.43 8.09 11.90
N GLY A 146 -2.59 7.11 11.56
CA GLY A 146 -1.24 6.94 12.13
C GLY A 146 -1.25 6.58 13.62
N VAL A 147 -2.19 5.73 14.05
CA VAL A 147 -2.30 5.27 15.45
C VAL A 147 -1.57 3.94 15.70
N LEU A 148 -1.03 3.33 14.65
CA LEU A 148 -0.34 2.04 14.70
C LEU A 148 1.15 2.28 14.90
N TYR A 149 1.68 1.88 16.07
CA TYR A 149 3.09 1.97 16.40
C TYR A 149 3.68 0.58 16.58
N ASP A 150 4.76 0.29 15.86
CA ASP A 150 5.48 -0.96 15.88
C ASP A 150 6.96 -0.74 16.28
N PRO A 151 7.37 -1.19 17.48
CA PRO A 151 8.74 -1.00 17.96
C PRO A 151 9.78 -1.75 17.11
N ARG A 152 9.39 -2.74 16.29
CA ARG A 152 10.29 -3.44 15.36
C ARG A 152 10.82 -2.52 14.25
N ARG A 153 10.27 -1.31 14.12
CA ARG A 153 10.58 -0.31 13.08
C ARG A 153 11.37 0.89 13.60
N GLU A 154 11.73 0.92 14.88
CA GLU A 154 12.56 1.99 15.45
C GLU A 154 13.95 2.06 14.80
N ASN A 155 14.52 0.93 14.43
CA ASN A 155 15.85 0.83 13.79
C ASN A 155 15.91 1.54 12.43
N VAL A 156 14.79 1.62 11.71
CA VAL A 156 14.66 2.34 10.43
C VAL A 156 14.05 3.72 10.60
N ARG A 157 13.87 4.19 11.85
CA ARG A 157 13.28 5.48 12.20
C ARG A 157 11.93 5.72 11.52
N SER A 158 11.07 4.70 11.51
CA SER A 158 9.68 4.84 11.03
C SER A 158 8.73 3.93 11.83
N PRO A 159 8.67 4.06 13.17
CA PRO A 159 7.88 3.17 14.01
C PRO A 159 6.36 3.32 13.84
N VAL A 160 5.87 4.42 13.28
CA VAL A 160 4.43 4.59 13.00
C VAL A 160 4.13 4.15 11.56
N HIS A 161 3.18 3.24 11.39
CA HIS A 161 2.69 2.86 10.07
C HIS A 161 1.80 3.97 9.50
N THR A 162 2.30 4.66 8.49
CA THR A 162 1.61 5.76 7.79
C THR A 162 2.24 5.97 6.41
N MET A 163 1.51 6.62 5.49
CA MET A 163 2.02 7.10 4.20
C MET A 163 2.40 8.59 4.25
N ASP A 164 2.69 9.12 5.44
CA ASP A 164 3.17 10.48 5.59
C ASP A 164 4.62 10.65 5.09
N THR A 165 5.02 11.88 4.83
CA THR A 165 6.38 12.24 4.42
C THR A 165 6.98 13.28 5.36
N PRO A 166 8.31 13.42 5.43
CA PRO A 166 8.94 14.43 6.26
C PRO A 166 8.33 15.83 6.06
N PRO A 167 8.33 16.68 7.12
CA PRO A 167 7.75 18.02 7.05
C PRO A 167 8.21 18.82 5.83
N GLY A 168 7.27 19.54 5.20
CA GLY A 168 7.53 20.33 3.99
C GLY A 168 7.43 19.53 2.68
N ARG A 169 7.09 18.24 2.74
CA ARG A 169 6.75 17.44 1.57
C ARG A 169 5.29 17.02 1.61
N ALA A 170 4.68 16.98 0.44
CA ALA A 170 3.33 16.47 0.27
C ALA A 170 3.35 14.93 0.35
N PRO A 171 2.46 14.30 1.14
CA PRO A 171 2.35 12.84 1.16
C PRO A 171 1.88 12.34 -0.22
N VAL A 172 2.65 11.42 -0.82
CA VAL A 172 2.37 10.91 -2.18
C VAL A 172 1.86 9.47 -2.19
N GLY A 173 2.03 8.72 -1.08
CA GLY A 173 1.83 7.27 -1.03
C GLY A 173 0.45 6.83 -1.51
N TYR A 174 -0.62 7.47 -1.03
CA TYR A 174 -1.99 7.11 -1.43
C TYR A 174 -2.26 7.35 -2.92
N HIS A 175 -1.74 8.42 -3.50
CA HIS A 175 -1.90 8.72 -4.93
C HIS A 175 -1.10 7.75 -5.80
N THR A 176 0.12 7.41 -5.37
CA THR A 176 0.91 6.39 -6.04
C THR A 176 0.19 5.04 -5.99
N TRP A 177 -0.28 4.61 -4.82
CA TRP A 177 -0.98 3.33 -4.70
C TRP A 177 -2.30 3.31 -5.47
N HIS A 178 -3.06 4.42 -5.48
CA HIS A 178 -4.24 4.57 -6.34
C HIS A 178 -3.89 4.35 -7.81
N ALA A 179 -2.83 4.97 -8.32
CA ALA A 179 -2.39 4.80 -9.70
C ALA A 179 -2.06 3.33 -10.03
N TYR A 180 -1.35 2.62 -9.13
CA TYR A 180 -1.11 1.18 -9.26
C TYR A 180 -2.42 0.38 -9.32
N MET A 181 -3.33 0.60 -8.38
CA MET A 181 -4.63 -0.08 -8.36
C MET A 181 -5.39 0.16 -9.67
N ARG A 182 -5.41 1.39 -10.18
CA ARG A 182 -6.08 1.71 -11.45
C ARG A 182 -5.45 1.01 -12.63
N ALA A 183 -4.12 0.96 -12.72
CA ALA A 183 -3.43 0.23 -13.78
C ALA A 183 -3.82 -1.26 -13.75
N MET A 184 -3.72 -1.90 -12.58
CA MET A 184 -4.07 -3.31 -12.39
C MET A 184 -5.55 -3.59 -12.74
N MET A 185 -6.48 -2.74 -12.27
CA MET A 185 -7.91 -2.87 -12.58
C MET A 185 -8.22 -2.72 -14.07
N LEU A 186 -7.54 -1.81 -14.78
CA LEU A 186 -7.76 -1.56 -16.21
C LEU A 186 -7.15 -2.63 -17.11
N LEU A 187 -6.08 -3.28 -16.65
CA LEU A 187 -5.46 -4.44 -17.30
C LEU A 187 -6.14 -5.77 -16.91
N GLY A 188 -7.07 -5.76 -15.95
CA GLY A 188 -7.79 -6.96 -15.52
C GLY A 188 -7.02 -7.83 -14.51
N ILE A 189 -5.91 -7.34 -13.96
CA ILE A 189 -5.13 -8.00 -12.91
C ILE A 189 -5.91 -7.89 -11.59
N ASP A 190 -6.35 -9.01 -11.03
CA ASP A 190 -7.06 -9.12 -9.74
C ASP A 190 -8.16 -8.06 -9.54
N ARG A 191 -8.84 -7.69 -10.63
CA ARG A 191 -9.73 -6.53 -10.67
C ARG A 191 -10.78 -6.50 -9.56
N PRO A 192 -11.48 -7.60 -9.20
CA PRO A 192 -12.45 -7.58 -8.11
C PRO A 192 -11.83 -7.30 -6.73
N ARG A 193 -10.56 -7.68 -6.53
CA ARG A 193 -9.83 -7.41 -5.28
C ARG A 193 -9.46 -5.94 -5.21
N TRP A 194 -8.80 -5.41 -6.24
CA TRP A 194 -8.42 -4.00 -6.27
C TRP A 194 -9.60 -3.03 -6.28
N ALA A 195 -10.73 -3.41 -6.89
CA ALA A 195 -11.96 -2.63 -6.81
C ALA A 195 -12.49 -2.50 -5.37
N ALA A 196 -12.28 -3.49 -4.51
CA ALA A 196 -12.65 -3.43 -3.10
C ALA A 196 -11.62 -2.70 -2.22
N PHE A 197 -10.35 -2.71 -2.61
CA PHE A 197 -9.28 -1.97 -1.91
C PHE A 197 -9.27 -0.48 -2.24
N ALA A 198 -9.63 -0.08 -3.47
CA ALA A 198 -9.62 1.32 -3.90
C ALA A 198 -10.38 2.28 -2.96
N PRO A 199 -11.62 1.99 -2.52
CA PRO A 199 -12.31 2.85 -1.55
C PRO A 199 -11.66 2.85 -0.17
N LEU A 200 -11.00 1.76 0.25
CA LEU A 200 -10.26 1.70 1.52
C LEU A 200 -9.03 2.62 1.48
N ASN A 201 -8.29 2.62 0.37
CA ASN A 201 -7.17 3.51 0.11
C ASN A 201 -7.60 4.99 0.18
N ALA A 202 -8.70 5.33 -0.50
CA ALA A 202 -9.25 6.69 -0.50
C ALA A 202 -9.74 7.13 0.89
N TYR A 203 -10.36 6.20 1.63
CA TYR A 203 -10.80 6.43 3.00
C TYR A 203 -9.62 6.72 3.95
N ALA A 204 -8.56 5.91 3.89
CA ALA A 204 -7.35 6.13 4.68
C ALA A 204 -6.65 7.46 4.32
N TRP A 205 -6.56 7.79 3.04
CA TRP A 205 -6.05 9.09 2.57
C TRP A 205 -6.82 10.27 3.16
N ALA A 206 -8.15 10.18 3.16
CA ALA A 206 -8.99 11.24 3.70
C ALA A 206 -8.83 11.39 5.21
N LEU A 207 -8.70 10.29 5.97
CA LEU A 207 -8.38 10.35 7.39
C LEU A 207 -6.99 10.95 7.64
N GLN A 208 -5.97 10.55 6.86
CA GLN A 208 -4.61 11.09 6.98
C GLN A 208 -4.57 12.60 6.73
N SER A 209 -5.38 13.08 5.78
CA SER A 209 -5.46 14.50 5.45
C SER A 209 -5.95 15.37 6.62
N VAL A 210 -6.69 14.79 7.57
CA VAL A 210 -7.12 15.46 8.80
C VAL A 210 -6.18 15.14 9.97
N ALA A 211 -5.79 13.87 10.14
CA ALA A 211 -4.97 13.41 11.26
C ALA A 211 -3.53 13.92 11.21
N LYS A 212 -2.99 14.18 10.00
CA LYS A 212 -1.61 14.65 9.75
C LYS A 212 -0.56 13.89 10.60
N PRO A 213 -0.54 12.54 10.52
CA PRO A 213 0.30 11.70 11.38
C PRO A 213 1.79 11.90 11.10
N SER A 214 2.62 11.64 12.12
CA SER A 214 4.09 11.58 11.98
C SER A 214 4.55 10.12 11.83
N THR A 215 5.68 9.90 11.17
CA THR A 215 6.33 8.57 11.12
C THR A 215 7.00 8.17 12.44
N GLN A 216 7.17 9.11 13.38
CA GLN A 216 7.90 8.89 14.64
C GLN A 216 7.00 8.64 15.84
N THR A 217 5.89 9.38 15.93
CA THR A 217 5.03 9.41 17.12
C THR A 217 3.61 9.12 16.70
N PRO A 218 2.94 8.12 17.31
CA PRO A 218 1.57 7.78 16.94
C PRO A 218 0.64 8.96 17.24
N SER A 219 -0.29 9.22 16.32
CA SER A 219 -1.30 10.25 16.49
C SER A 219 -2.30 9.88 17.60
N PRO A 220 -2.94 10.87 18.24
CA PRO A 220 -4.18 10.60 18.94
C PRO A 220 -5.24 10.11 17.94
N PRO A 221 -6.12 9.16 18.32
CA PRO A 221 -7.24 8.77 17.47
C PRO A 221 -8.16 9.95 17.15
N LEU A 222 -8.68 10.00 15.92
CA LEU A 222 -9.70 10.98 15.55
C LEU A 222 -11.02 10.68 16.30
N PRO A 223 -11.89 11.69 16.50
CA PRO A 223 -13.22 11.47 17.06
C PRO A 223 -14.00 10.41 16.27
N ARG A 224 -14.66 9.49 16.98
CA ARG A 224 -15.39 8.35 16.37
C ARG A 224 -16.38 8.81 15.30
N GLU A 225 -17.09 9.90 15.55
CA GLU A 225 -18.03 10.52 14.61
C GLU A 225 -17.36 10.96 13.29
N THR A 226 -16.13 11.46 13.37
CA THR A 226 -15.33 11.83 12.18
C THR A 226 -14.96 10.57 11.40
N VAL A 227 -14.49 9.52 12.07
CA VAL A 227 -14.14 8.24 11.43
C VAL A 227 -15.35 7.62 10.72
N VAL A 228 -16.53 7.63 11.35
CA VAL A 228 -17.80 7.14 10.79
C VAL A 228 -18.27 7.99 9.61
N ARG A 229 -18.24 9.32 9.72
CA ARG A 229 -18.61 10.24 8.64
C ARG A 229 -17.74 10.03 7.40
N PHE A 230 -16.44 9.85 7.59
CA PHE A 230 -15.52 9.58 6.48
C PHE A 230 -15.78 8.20 5.88
N ALA A 231 -16.03 7.18 6.68
CA ALA A 231 -16.39 5.85 6.18
C ALA A 231 -17.63 5.91 5.27
N ALA A 232 -18.72 6.56 5.73
CA ALA A 232 -19.94 6.75 4.96
C ALA A 232 -19.74 7.54 3.66
N THR A 233 -18.75 8.45 3.64
CA THR A 233 -18.46 9.33 2.50
C THR A 233 -17.59 8.65 1.43
N TRP A 234 -16.62 7.84 1.85
CA TRP A 234 -15.55 7.33 0.99
C TRP A 234 -15.74 5.87 0.58
N LEU A 235 -16.24 5.02 1.47
CA LEU A 235 -16.38 3.58 1.19
C LEU A 235 -17.35 3.25 0.05
N PRO A 236 -18.47 3.99 -0.16
CA PRO A 236 -19.38 3.71 -1.27
C PRO A 236 -18.87 4.14 -2.66
N ARG A 237 -17.72 4.82 -2.77
CA ARG A 237 -17.29 5.44 -4.02
C ARG A 237 -16.76 4.40 -5.00
N GLY A 238 -17.28 4.45 -6.23
CA GLY A 238 -16.79 3.63 -7.34
C GLY A 238 -15.54 4.22 -8.02
N PRO A 239 -14.87 3.45 -8.89
CA PRO A 239 -13.56 3.81 -9.44
C PRO A 239 -13.54 5.13 -10.20
N ARG A 240 -14.59 5.45 -10.98
CA ARG A 240 -14.69 6.73 -11.70
C ARG A 240 -14.73 7.94 -10.76
N ARG A 241 -15.43 7.81 -9.63
CA ARG A 241 -15.50 8.90 -8.65
C ARG A 241 -14.16 9.05 -7.93
N LEU A 242 -13.55 7.93 -7.55
CA LEU A 242 -12.22 7.93 -6.93
C LEU A 242 -11.16 8.52 -7.86
N ASP A 243 -11.18 8.23 -9.16
CA ASP A 243 -10.28 8.86 -10.13
C ASP A 243 -10.41 10.40 -10.09
N ALA A 244 -11.64 10.94 -10.09
CA ALA A 244 -11.87 12.37 -9.98
C ALA A 244 -11.44 12.96 -8.62
N ASP A 245 -11.58 12.20 -7.54
CA ASP A 245 -11.13 12.65 -6.21
C ASP A 245 -9.60 12.68 -6.12
N PHE A 246 -8.90 11.67 -6.62
CA PHE A 246 -7.43 11.59 -6.63
C PHE A 246 -6.75 12.54 -7.64
N GLN A 247 -7.51 13.16 -8.54
CA GLN A 247 -7.00 14.27 -9.35
C GLN A 247 -6.67 15.51 -8.50
N SER A 248 -7.25 15.65 -7.29
CA SER A 248 -6.77 16.63 -6.32
C SER A 248 -5.54 16.11 -5.57
N PHE A 249 -4.57 16.98 -5.37
CA PHE A 249 -3.31 16.65 -4.72
C PHE A 249 -2.84 17.84 -3.88
N PRO A 250 -2.32 17.63 -2.65
CA PRO A 250 -2.15 16.33 -1.99
C PRO A 250 -3.34 15.86 -1.16
N TYR A 251 -4.36 16.70 -0.99
CA TYR A 251 -5.52 16.42 -0.14
C TYR A 251 -6.81 16.31 -0.96
N PRO A 252 -7.85 15.64 -0.43
CA PRO A 252 -9.18 15.71 -1.00
C PRO A 252 -9.65 17.15 -1.10
N ARG A 253 -10.44 17.47 -2.13
CA ARG A 253 -11.08 18.79 -2.20
C ARG A 253 -11.93 19.03 -0.95
N GLY A 254 -11.80 20.22 -0.37
CA GLY A 254 -12.53 20.62 0.85
C GLY A 254 -11.91 20.14 2.16
N ILE A 255 -10.71 19.53 2.13
CA ILE A 255 -9.94 19.18 3.32
C ILE A 255 -8.59 19.92 3.23
N GLY A 256 -8.29 20.78 4.21
CA GLY A 256 -7.04 21.56 4.32
C GLY A 256 -6.79 22.00 5.75
#